data_AF-A0A5J6Q885-F1
#
_entry.id   AF-A0A5J6Q885-F1
#
_cell.length_a   1.000
_cell.length_b   1.000
_cell.length_c   1.000
_cell.angle_alpha   90.00
_cell.angle_beta   90.00
_cell.angle_gamma   90.00
#
_symmetry.space_group_name_H-M   'P 1'
#
loop_
_entity.id
_entity.type
_entity.pdbx_description
1 polymer ?
#
loop_
_entity_poly.entity_id
_entity_poly.type
_entity_poly.pdbx_seq_one_letter_code
_entity_poly.pdbx_strand_id
1 'polypeptide(L)'
;MPALSLAQEVENLRNTFPGRRIGGGTRGECAARMLVHLVPDGSVYAPPASGGYLAFLQGPTGTPRPVVVRFSPYQAPGGSQAGWVSTTATSEVDVDASPASLVLLPVPATQGPTVWESFYDCAGEEGDGGGPLGYVQAVSPPALTLLIDSPEPTDRSAAADVAWLASACGSSLRAADVASRFGLKDVLDETWPQNLPVRCTPVSPAP
;
A
#
# COMPACT_ATOMS: atom_id res chain seq x y z
N MET A 1 -17.49 32.99 -2.22
CA MET A 1 -17.83 31.69 -2.82
C MET A 1 -16.53 30.95 -3.15
N PRO A 2 -16.05 29.96 -2.35
CA PRO A 2 -14.79 29.26 -2.63
C PRO A 2 -14.91 27.75 -2.93
N ALA A 3 -16.11 27.18 -3.06
CA ALA A 3 -16.29 25.72 -3.21
C ALA A 3 -15.80 25.13 -4.55
N LEU A 4 -15.53 25.96 -5.57
CA LEU A 4 -15.02 25.49 -6.86
C LEU A 4 -13.52 25.10 -6.83
N SER A 5 -12.74 25.56 -5.84
CA SER A 5 -11.29 25.34 -5.79
C SER A 5 -10.89 23.94 -5.35
N LEU A 6 -11.56 23.37 -4.34
CA LEU A 6 -11.14 22.11 -3.72
C LEU A 6 -11.50 20.88 -4.57
N ALA A 7 -12.68 20.89 -5.20
CA ALA A 7 -13.11 19.79 -6.06
C ALA A 7 -12.22 19.67 -7.31
N GLN A 8 -11.81 20.81 -7.90
CA GLN A 8 -10.91 20.84 -9.05
C GLN A 8 -9.49 20.40 -8.67
N GLU A 9 -9.02 20.76 -7.48
CA GLU A 9 -7.73 20.33 -6.96
C GLU A 9 -7.69 18.82 -6.72
N VAL A 10 -8.74 18.25 -6.11
CA VAL A 10 -8.88 16.80 -5.93
C VAL A 10 -8.95 16.04 -7.26
N GLU A 11 -9.74 16.52 -8.21
CA GLU A 11 -9.81 15.93 -9.56
C GLU A 11 -8.44 15.96 -10.24
N ASN A 12 -7.70 17.05 -10.07
CA ASN A 12 -6.34 17.17 -10.58
C ASN A 12 -5.40 16.15 -9.91
N LEU A 13 -5.49 15.97 -8.59
CA LEU A 13 -4.70 14.95 -7.87
C LEU A 13 -4.99 13.54 -8.39
N ARG A 14 -6.26 13.18 -8.59
CA ARG A 14 -6.66 11.86 -9.14
C ARG A 14 -6.05 11.57 -10.50
N ASN A 15 -5.87 12.61 -11.32
CA ASN A 15 -5.34 12.49 -12.68
C ASN A 15 -3.81 12.66 -12.79
N THR A 16 -3.16 13.28 -11.81
CA THR A 16 -1.73 13.63 -11.87
C THR A 16 -0.84 12.84 -10.94
N PHE A 17 -1.40 12.24 -9.88
CA PHE A 17 -0.60 11.48 -8.94
C PHE A 17 -0.02 10.21 -9.61
N PRO A 18 1.31 10.04 -9.64
CA PRO A 18 1.95 8.88 -10.26
C PRO A 18 1.94 7.67 -9.32
N GLY A 19 0.74 7.26 -8.91
CA GLY A 19 0.54 6.16 -7.98
C GLY A 19 0.89 4.80 -8.58
N ARG A 20 1.18 3.85 -7.70
CA ARG A 20 1.45 2.46 -8.07
C ARG A 20 0.97 1.55 -6.95
N ARG A 21 -0.22 0.98 -7.10
CA ARG A 21 -0.76 0.05 -6.10
C ARG A 21 0.05 -1.24 -5.93
N ILE A 22 0.85 -1.64 -6.92
CA ILE A 22 1.69 -2.86 -6.88
C ILE A 22 3.16 -2.47 -6.73
N GLY A 23 3.70 -2.62 -5.53
CA GLY A 23 5.14 -2.63 -5.28
C GLY A 23 5.72 -4.04 -5.38
N GLY A 24 7.05 -4.16 -5.32
CA GLY A 24 7.68 -5.47 -5.43
C GLY A 24 8.16 -5.84 -6.84
N GLY A 25 8.49 -7.12 -7.03
CA GLY A 25 8.65 -7.75 -8.34
C GLY A 25 9.99 -7.51 -9.05
N THR A 26 11.02 -7.01 -8.36
CA THR A 26 12.35 -6.78 -8.95
C THR A 26 13.32 -7.95 -8.73
N ARG A 27 14.50 -7.90 -9.38
CA ARG A 27 15.56 -8.91 -9.22
C ARG A 27 16.24 -8.77 -7.85
N GLY A 28 15.73 -9.45 -6.83
CA GLY A 28 16.34 -9.62 -5.50
C GLY A 28 15.39 -10.44 -4.63
N GLU A 29 15.89 -11.35 -3.79
CA GLU A 29 15.02 -12.29 -3.06
C GLU A 29 14.00 -11.57 -2.16
N CYS A 30 14.42 -10.55 -1.41
CA CYS A 30 13.52 -9.72 -0.61
C CYS A 30 12.59 -8.83 -1.46
N ALA A 31 13.12 -8.23 -2.52
CA ALA A 31 12.44 -7.24 -3.34
C ALA A 31 11.54 -7.83 -4.44
N ALA A 32 11.70 -9.12 -4.76
CA ALA A 32 10.90 -9.83 -5.78
C ALA A 32 9.47 -10.05 -5.33
N ARG A 33 9.23 -10.04 -4.02
CA ARG A 33 7.90 -10.27 -3.45
C ARG A 33 6.97 -9.11 -3.79
N MET A 34 5.80 -9.44 -4.34
CA MET A 34 4.76 -8.45 -4.61
C MET A 34 4.17 -7.89 -3.31
N LEU A 35 3.80 -6.62 -3.35
CA LEU A 35 3.02 -5.95 -2.32
C LEU A 35 1.93 -5.14 -3.01
N VAL A 36 0.66 -5.40 -2.70
CA VAL A 36 -0.46 -4.79 -3.43
C VAL A 36 -1.38 -4.03 -2.49
N HIS A 37 -1.52 -2.73 -2.67
CA HIS A 37 -2.57 -1.94 -2.02
C HIS A 37 -3.94 -2.32 -2.62
N LEU A 38 -4.90 -2.65 -1.76
CA LEU A 38 -6.27 -3.00 -2.15
C LEU A 38 -7.13 -1.74 -2.25
N VAL A 39 -6.82 -0.96 -3.27
CA VAL A 39 -7.41 0.35 -3.57
C VAL A 39 -7.83 0.41 -5.04
N PRO A 40 -8.63 1.41 -5.45
CA PRO A 40 -8.98 1.60 -6.86
C PRO A 40 -7.75 1.68 -7.77
N ASP A 41 -7.92 1.31 -9.04
CA ASP A 41 -6.84 1.22 -10.04
C ASP A 41 -6.01 2.51 -10.16
N GLY A 42 -6.65 3.67 -9.98
CA GLY A 42 -6.01 4.99 -10.02
C GLY A 42 -5.01 5.26 -8.88
N SER A 43 -4.86 4.35 -7.91
CA SER A 43 -3.94 4.50 -6.77
C SER A 43 -4.18 5.79 -5.96
N VAL A 44 -5.39 6.32 -6.02
CA VAL A 44 -5.89 7.44 -5.23
C VAL A 44 -7.18 6.94 -4.58
N TYR A 45 -7.24 7.02 -3.26
CA TYR A 45 -8.27 6.39 -2.46
C TYR A 45 -8.78 7.32 -1.38
N ALA A 46 -10.09 7.39 -1.23
CA ALA A 46 -10.73 8.08 -0.11
C ALA A 46 -11.30 7.06 0.89
N PRO A 47 -10.53 6.69 1.93
CA PRO A 47 -11.01 5.76 2.94
C PRO A 47 -12.18 6.35 3.76
N PRO A 48 -12.99 5.52 4.44
CA PRO A 48 -13.99 5.99 5.39
C PRO A 48 -13.35 6.87 6.47
N ALA A 49 -13.97 8.03 6.75
CA ALA A 49 -13.42 9.05 7.66
C ALA A 49 -13.22 8.55 9.11
N SER A 50 -13.93 7.51 9.54
CA SER A 50 -13.72 6.88 10.84
C SER A 50 -14.06 5.39 10.80
N GLY A 51 -13.34 4.59 11.58
CA GLY A 51 -13.58 3.15 11.72
C GLY A 51 -13.30 2.31 10.47
N GLY A 52 -12.66 2.90 9.45
CA GLY A 52 -12.24 2.20 8.23
C GLY A 52 -10.87 1.53 8.37
N TYR A 53 -10.58 0.66 7.40
CA TYR A 53 -9.27 0.04 7.24
C TYR A 53 -8.67 0.38 5.87
N LEU A 54 -7.35 0.47 5.84
CA LEU A 54 -6.52 0.28 4.65
C LEU A 54 -6.15 -1.20 4.59
N ALA A 55 -6.08 -1.76 3.39
CA ALA A 55 -5.71 -3.16 3.23
C ALA A 55 -4.66 -3.34 2.14
N PHE A 56 -3.71 -4.22 2.39
CA PHE A 56 -2.74 -4.63 1.39
C PHE A 56 -2.48 -6.13 1.44
N LEU A 57 -2.04 -6.66 0.31
CA LEU A 57 -1.73 -8.07 0.10
C LEU A 57 -0.20 -8.24 0.05
N GLN A 58 0.32 -9.15 0.86
CA GLN A 58 1.73 -9.55 0.82
C GLN A 58 1.89 -10.81 -0.05
N GLY A 59 2.85 -10.84 -0.96
CA GLY A 59 3.12 -11.95 -1.89
C GLY A 59 3.55 -13.27 -1.21
N PRO A 60 3.63 -14.40 -1.93
CA PRO A 60 4.28 -15.60 -1.42
C PRO A 60 5.80 -15.41 -1.34
N THR A 61 6.44 -16.02 -0.33
CA THR A 61 7.90 -16.14 -0.21
C THR A 61 8.25 -17.26 0.78
N GLY A 62 9.41 -17.90 0.58
CA GLY A 62 10.00 -18.84 1.55
C GLY A 62 10.72 -18.14 2.71
N THR A 63 11.06 -16.85 2.55
CA THR A 63 11.84 -16.04 3.50
C THR A 63 11.09 -14.73 3.82
N PRO A 64 9.99 -14.79 4.61
CA PRO A 64 9.20 -13.60 4.94
C PRO A 64 10.02 -12.48 5.59
N ARG A 65 9.78 -11.25 5.12
CA ARG A 65 10.35 -10.02 5.68
C ARG A 65 9.25 -9.09 6.20
N PRO A 66 9.54 -8.27 7.22
CA PRO A 66 8.63 -7.23 7.67
C PRO A 66 8.30 -6.25 6.54
N VAL A 67 7.15 -5.58 6.66
CA VAL A 67 6.76 -4.48 5.79
C VAL A 67 6.74 -3.20 6.60
N VAL A 68 7.40 -2.18 6.07
CA VAL A 68 7.31 -0.81 6.59
C VAL A 68 6.20 -0.10 5.84
N VAL A 69 5.25 0.47 6.59
CA VAL A 69 4.17 1.29 6.05
C VAL A 69 4.35 2.73 6.51
N ARG A 70 4.50 3.63 5.56
CA ARG A 70 4.79 5.04 5.82
C ARG A 70 3.66 5.93 5.33
N PHE A 71 3.29 6.91 6.15
CA PHE A 71 2.33 7.95 5.81
C PHE A 71 3.01 9.31 5.84
N SER A 72 3.02 10.00 4.71
CA SER A 72 3.66 11.30 4.56
C SER A 72 2.69 12.29 3.92
N PRO A 73 2.69 13.58 4.33
CA PRO A 73 1.89 14.58 3.64
C PRO A 73 2.26 14.66 2.17
N TYR A 74 1.25 14.76 1.32
CA TYR A 74 1.45 14.99 -0.11
C TYR A 74 2.06 16.38 -0.34
N GLN A 75 2.99 16.46 -1.29
CA GLN A 75 3.54 17.72 -1.77
C GLN A 75 3.37 17.79 -3.28
N ALA A 76 2.92 18.92 -3.81
CA ALA A 76 2.89 19.11 -5.26
C ALA A 76 4.33 19.30 -5.79
N PRO A 77 4.68 18.80 -6.98
CA PRO A 77 6.05 18.86 -7.47
C PRO A 77 6.44 20.30 -7.80
N GLY A 78 7.47 20.78 -7.12
CA GLY A 78 8.24 21.95 -7.54
C GLY A 78 9.31 21.57 -8.57
N GLY A 79 8.94 21.01 -9.72
CA GLY A 79 9.83 20.89 -10.88
C GLY A 79 10.94 19.81 -10.85
N SER A 80 11.05 18.97 -9.82
CA SER A 80 11.94 17.80 -9.82
C SER A 80 11.16 16.52 -9.48
N GLN A 81 11.44 15.43 -10.21
CA GLN A 81 10.66 14.18 -10.19
C GLN A 81 10.66 13.41 -8.86
N ALA A 82 11.30 13.95 -7.80
CA ALA A 82 11.30 13.42 -6.43
C ALA A 82 10.31 14.14 -5.48
N GLY A 83 9.49 15.08 -5.97
CA GLY A 83 8.80 16.06 -5.13
C GLY A 83 7.35 15.78 -4.69
N TRP A 84 6.87 14.54 -4.73
CA TRP A 84 5.46 14.22 -4.41
C TRP A 84 5.21 13.85 -2.94
N VAL A 85 6.28 13.49 -2.23
CA VAL A 85 6.26 12.98 -0.86
C VAL A 85 7.08 13.92 0.01
N SER A 86 6.49 14.43 1.07
CA SER A 86 7.24 15.14 2.10
C SER A 86 8.35 14.26 2.67
N THR A 87 9.55 14.83 2.88
CA THR A 87 10.65 14.15 3.58
C THR A 87 10.34 13.94 5.07
N THR A 88 9.34 14.63 5.61
CA THR A 88 8.83 14.41 6.96
C THR A 88 7.65 13.45 6.91
N ALA A 89 7.88 12.19 7.27
CA ALA A 89 6.82 11.23 7.51
C ALA A 89 6.02 11.65 8.75
N THR A 90 4.69 11.56 8.66
CA THR A 90 3.81 11.82 9.80
C THR A 90 3.74 10.62 10.72
N SER A 91 3.79 9.41 10.16
CA SER A 91 3.77 8.16 10.93
C SER A 91 4.32 7.00 10.13
N GLU A 92 4.87 6.03 10.83
CA GLU A 92 5.36 4.77 10.30
C GLU A 92 4.79 3.61 11.12
N VAL A 93 4.49 2.50 10.45
CA VAL A 93 3.97 1.28 11.07
C VAL A 93 4.77 0.09 10.54
N ASP A 94 5.37 -0.65 11.46
CA ASP A 94 6.01 -1.92 11.17
C ASP A 94 4.97 -3.05 11.20
N VAL A 95 4.94 -3.82 10.12
CA VAL A 95 4.09 -5.00 9.98
C VAL A 95 4.98 -6.23 9.98
N ASP A 96 4.77 -7.12 10.95
CA ASP A 96 5.61 -8.31 11.11
C ASP A 96 5.70 -9.12 9.82
N ALA A 97 6.87 -9.74 9.65
CA ALA A 97 7.12 -10.72 8.61
C ALA A 97 6.04 -11.80 8.61
N SER A 98 5.43 -12.01 7.45
CA SER A 98 4.48 -13.11 7.27
C SER A 98 4.54 -13.68 5.85
N PRO A 99 4.17 -14.96 5.63
CA PRO A 99 3.93 -15.51 4.30
C PRO A 99 2.82 -14.75 3.55
N ALA A 100 2.36 -15.27 2.40
CA ALA A 100 1.27 -14.64 1.67
C ALA A 100 0.06 -14.41 2.59
N SER A 101 -0.36 -13.15 2.74
CA SER A 101 -1.41 -12.75 3.68
C SER A 101 -2.05 -11.43 3.29
N LEU A 102 -3.26 -11.22 3.81
CA LEU A 102 -3.99 -9.96 3.73
C LEU A 102 -3.76 -9.21 5.05
N VAL A 103 -3.29 -7.97 4.97
CA VAL A 103 -3.05 -7.13 6.14
C VAL A 103 -4.00 -5.96 6.12
N LEU A 104 -4.66 -5.69 7.25
CA LEU A 104 -5.54 -4.55 7.45
C LEU A 104 -4.97 -3.64 8.53
N LEU A 105 -4.77 -2.37 8.17
CA LEU A 105 -4.37 -1.30 9.06
C LEU A 105 -5.54 -0.34 9.26
N PRO A 106 -5.80 0.16 10.48
CA PRO A 106 -6.75 1.23 10.68
C PRO A 106 -6.35 2.47 9.87
N VAL A 107 -7.33 3.18 9.32
CA VAL A 107 -7.07 4.42 8.57
C VAL A 107 -6.41 5.44 9.51
N PRO A 108 -5.24 6.01 9.16
CA PRO A 108 -4.57 6.98 10.00
C PRO A 108 -5.37 8.28 10.06
N ALA A 109 -5.25 9.01 11.17
CA ALA A 109 -5.76 10.37 11.25
C ALA A 109 -4.88 11.29 10.39
N THR A 110 -5.41 11.75 9.25
CA THR A 110 -4.70 12.64 8.32
C THR A 110 -5.27 14.05 8.34
N GLN A 111 -4.42 15.05 8.09
CA GLN A 111 -4.80 16.47 8.03
C GLN A 111 -4.75 17.00 6.59
N GLY A 112 -5.21 16.18 5.63
CA GLY A 112 -5.20 16.48 4.19
C GLY A 112 -4.66 15.32 3.34
N PRO A 113 -4.40 15.57 2.04
CA PRO A 113 -3.87 14.57 1.12
C PRO A 113 -2.57 13.95 1.65
N THR A 114 -2.55 12.61 1.75
CA THR A 114 -1.47 11.87 2.42
C THR A 114 -1.01 10.73 1.54
N VAL A 115 0.28 10.62 1.28
CA VAL A 115 0.88 9.50 0.57
C VAL A 115 1.04 8.34 1.53
N TRP A 116 0.38 7.23 1.21
CA TRP A 116 0.57 5.93 1.80
C TRP A 116 1.57 5.14 0.96
N GLU A 117 2.68 4.77 1.57
CA GLU A 117 3.74 3.99 0.97
C GLU A 117 3.94 2.68 1.74
N SER A 118 4.23 1.58 1.04
CA SER A 118 4.55 0.30 1.67
C SER A 118 5.65 -0.44 0.92
N PHE A 119 6.62 -0.95 1.66
CA PHE A 119 7.77 -1.69 1.12
C PHE A 119 8.28 -2.71 2.14
N TYR A 120 8.98 -3.74 1.66
CA TYR A 120 9.62 -4.72 2.55
C TYR A 120 10.89 -4.12 3.17
N ASP A 121 11.08 -4.37 4.47
CA ASP A 121 12.37 -4.11 5.11
C ASP A 121 13.38 -5.16 4.69
N CYS A 122 14.23 -4.79 3.74
CA CYS A 122 15.30 -5.62 3.21
C CYS A 122 16.66 -5.35 3.88
N ALA A 123 16.70 -4.60 5.00
CA ALA A 123 17.92 -4.42 5.76
C ALA A 123 18.47 -5.78 6.20
N GLY A 124 19.71 -6.10 5.79
CA GLY A 124 20.36 -7.37 6.08
C GLY A 124 20.44 -8.37 4.91
N GLU A 125 19.89 -8.05 3.73
CA GLU A 125 20.36 -8.68 2.48
C GLU A 125 21.62 -7.95 1.97
N GLU A 126 22.64 -7.94 2.83
CA GLU A 126 24.03 -7.73 2.42
C GLU A 126 24.49 -8.97 1.65
N GLY A 127 23.96 -9.13 0.44
CA GLY A 127 24.80 -9.69 -0.60
C GLY A 127 25.95 -8.70 -0.78
N ASP A 128 27.17 -9.21 -0.74
CA ASP A 128 28.46 -8.54 -0.99
C ASP A 128 28.51 -7.92 -2.41
N GLY A 129 27.61 -6.97 -2.68
CA GLY A 129 27.40 -6.27 -3.94
C GLY A 129 27.95 -4.84 -3.90
N GLY A 130 28.67 -4.49 -2.84
CA GLY A 130 29.50 -3.30 -2.72
C GLY A 130 30.92 -3.55 -3.25
N GLY A 131 31.07 -4.34 -4.32
CA GLY A 131 32.30 -4.30 -5.09
C GLY A 131 32.55 -2.88 -5.63
N PRO A 132 33.78 -2.52 -6.00
CA PRO A 132 34.18 -1.16 -6.40
C PRO A 132 33.48 -0.60 -7.66
N LEU A 133 32.52 -1.35 -8.23
CA LEU A 133 31.62 -0.93 -9.30
C LEU A 133 30.20 -0.99 -8.73
N GLY A 134 29.72 0.09 -8.10
CA GLY A 134 28.42 0.16 -7.45
C GLY A 134 27.25 -0.16 -8.38
N TYR A 135 26.87 -1.44 -8.44
CA TYR A 135 25.68 -1.88 -9.14
C TYR A 135 24.46 -1.43 -8.32
N VAL A 136 23.54 -0.75 -9.01
CA VAL A 136 22.27 -0.25 -8.47
C VAL A 136 21.62 -1.32 -7.60
N GLN A 137 21.50 -1.05 -6.29
CA GLN A 137 20.75 -1.90 -5.38
C GLN A 137 19.37 -2.13 -5.99
N ALA A 138 18.93 -3.38 -6.06
CA ALA A 138 17.60 -3.74 -6.54
C ALA A 138 16.56 -3.33 -5.49
N VAL A 139 16.43 -2.02 -5.26
CA VAL A 139 15.40 -1.45 -4.40
C VAL A 139 14.08 -1.71 -5.11
N SER A 140 13.23 -2.51 -4.49
CA SER A 140 11.90 -2.74 -5.05
C SER A 140 11.12 -1.45 -5.04
N PRO A 141 10.43 -1.11 -6.14
CA PRO A 141 9.53 0.01 -6.12
C PRO A 141 8.49 -0.20 -5.00
N PRO A 142 8.30 0.78 -4.10
CA PRO A 142 7.26 0.69 -3.07
C PRO A 142 5.87 0.69 -3.71
N ALA A 143 4.88 0.10 -3.04
CA ALA A 143 3.49 0.38 -3.36
C ALA A 143 3.16 1.78 -2.84
N LEU A 144 2.48 2.59 -3.65
CA LEU A 144 2.28 4.01 -3.42
C LEU A 144 0.86 4.41 -3.78
N THR A 145 0.15 5.00 -2.82
CA THR A 145 -1.24 5.43 -2.95
C THR A 145 -1.45 6.79 -2.31
N LEU A 146 -2.24 7.65 -2.94
CA LEU A 146 -2.64 8.92 -2.36
C LEU A 146 -3.97 8.76 -1.62
N LEU A 147 -3.98 9.05 -0.33
CA LEU A 147 -5.17 9.13 0.50
C LEU A 147 -5.72 10.56 0.45
N ILE A 148 -7.01 10.69 0.18
CA ILE A 148 -7.74 11.97 0.16
C ILE A 148 -9.05 11.87 0.94
N ASP A 149 -9.73 12.99 1.16
CA ASP A 149 -10.96 13.09 1.95
C ASP A 149 -12.23 13.27 1.11
N SER A 150 -12.12 13.17 -0.21
CA SER A 150 -13.22 13.39 -1.16
C SER A 150 -13.60 12.06 -1.85
N PRO A 151 -14.58 11.32 -1.31
CA PRO A 151 -14.92 9.99 -1.78
C PRO A 151 -15.73 9.94 -3.08
N GLU A 152 -15.35 9.03 -3.96
CA GLU A 152 -16.06 8.67 -5.18
C GLU A 152 -16.82 7.34 -5.05
N PRO A 153 -17.72 7.00 -6.00
CA PRO A 153 -18.38 5.69 -6.01
C PRO A 153 -17.42 4.49 -6.01
N THR A 154 -16.26 4.62 -6.67
CA THR A 154 -15.20 3.61 -6.72
C THR A 154 -14.55 3.42 -5.34
N ASP A 155 -14.30 4.51 -4.60
CA ASP A 155 -13.78 4.44 -3.23
C ASP A 155 -14.77 3.75 -2.29
N ARG A 156 -16.06 4.05 -2.42
CA ARG A 156 -17.11 3.39 -1.60
C ARG A 156 -17.19 1.89 -1.87
N SER A 157 -16.99 1.48 -3.13
CA SER A 157 -16.95 0.07 -3.50
C SER A 157 -15.71 -0.62 -2.90
N ALA A 158 -14.53 -0.01 -3.04
CA ALA A 158 -13.30 -0.51 -2.43
C ALA A 158 -13.40 -0.59 -0.90
N ALA A 159 -14.00 0.41 -0.25
CA ALA A 159 -14.23 0.41 1.20
C ALA A 159 -15.16 -0.72 1.65
N ALA A 160 -16.20 -1.04 0.87
CA ALA A 160 -17.08 -2.17 1.16
C ALA A 160 -16.34 -3.52 1.01
N ASP A 161 -15.44 -3.62 0.04
CA ASP A 161 -14.61 -4.82 -0.16
C ASP A 161 -13.59 -4.99 0.97
N VAL A 162 -12.98 -3.89 1.44
CA VAL A 162 -12.10 -3.92 2.61
C VAL A 162 -12.88 -4.22 3.89
N ALA A 163 -14.11 -3.73 4.04
CA ALA A 163 -14.97 -4.09 5.18
C ALA A 163 -15.32 -5.59 5.18
N TRP A 164 -15.50 -6.18 4.00
CA TRP A 164 -15.64 -7.63 3.88
C TRP A 164 -14.38 -8.37 4.35
N LEU A 165 -13.18 -7.90 3.99
CA LEU A 165 -11.94 -8.45 4.54
C LEU A 165 -11.90 -8.35 6.07
N ALA A 166 -12.28 -7.18 6.62
CA ALA A 166 -12.28 -6.94 8.07
C ALA A 166 -13.24 -7.89 8.82
N SER A 167 -14.35 -8.30 8.19
CA SER A 167 -15.25 -9.29 8.78
C SER A 167 -14.61 -10.67 8.99
N ALA A 168 -13.47 -10.93 8.33
CA ALA A 168 -12.70 -12.17 8.42
C ALA A 168 -11.40 -12.00 9.23
N CYS A 169 -11.22 -10.92 9.99
CA CYS A 169 -10.04 -10.70 10.84
C CYS A 169 -9.71 -11.94 11.70
N GLY A 170 -8.45 -12.39 11.65
CA GLY A 170 -7.99 -13.58 12.39
C GLY A 170 -8.39 -14.91 11.77
N SER A 171 -9.07 -14.91 10.63
CA SER A 171 -9.42 -16.08 9.84
C SER A 171 -8.72 -16.06 8.48
N SER A 172 -9.18 -16.87 7.53
CA SER A 172 -8.65 -16.94 6.17
C SER A 172 -9.75 -16.83 5.13
N LEU A 173 -9.42 -16.25 3.98
CA LEU A 173 -10.30 -16.12 2.82
C LEU A 173 -9.73 -16.87 1.62
N ARG A 174 -10.56 -17.39 0.73
CA ARG A 174 -10.06 -18.04 -0.48
C ARG A 174 -9.40 -17.01 -1.39
N ALA A 175 -8.20 -17.33 -1.87
CA ALA A 175 -7.46 -16.48 -2.79
C ALA A 175 -8.28 -16.13 -4.05
N ALA A 176 -9.07 -17.08 -4.57
CA ALA A 176 -9.95 -16.85 -5.71
C ALA A 176 -11.06 -15.82 -5.44
N ASP A 177 -11.64 -15.80 -4.23
CA ASP A 177 -12.67 -14.82 -3.86
C ASP A 177 -12.06 -13.41 -3.78
N VAL A 178 -10.87 -13.31 -3.18
CA VAL A 178 -10.08 -12.07 -3.09
C VAL A 178 -9.69 -11.58 -4.48
N ALA A 179 -9.17 -12.46 -5.34
CA ALA A 179 -8.79 -12.14 -6.70
C ALA A 179 -9.97 -11.61 -7.52
N SER A 180 -11.13 -12.24 -7.41
CA SER A 180 -12.32 -11.79 -8.14
C SER A 180 -12.85 -10.45 -7.64
N ARG A 181 -12.79 -10.21 -6.33
CA ARG A 181 -13.36 -9.02 -5.71
C ARG A 181 -12.50 -7.77 -5.91
N PHE A 182 -11.17 -7.93 -5.85
CA PHE A 182 -10.21 -6.83 -6.00
C PHE A 182 -9.61 -6.72 -7.42
N GLY A 183 -10.08 -7.53 -8.38
CA GLY A 183 -9.57 -7.51 -9.75
C GLY A 183 -8.12 -7.98 -9.88
N LEU A 184 -7.68 -8.92 -9.04
CA LEU A 184 -6.30 -9.40 -8.95
C LEU A 184 -6.09 -10.78 -9.60
N LYS A 185 -6.93 -11.17 -10.55
CA LYS A 185 -6.84 -12.49 -11.22
C LYS A 185 -5.51 -12.72 -11.95
N ASP A 186 -4.91 -11.65 -12.46
CA ASP A 186 -3.60 -11.72 -13.14
C ASP A 186 -2.42 -11.68 -12.15
N VAL A 187 -2.69 -11.47 -10.85
CA VAL A 187 -1.68 -11.37 -9.79
C VAL A 187 -1.67 -12.62 -8.91
N LEU A 188 -2.84 -13.15 -8.57
CA LEU A 188 -2.99 -14.37 -7.75
C LEU A 188 -3.04 -15.60 -8.66
N ASP A 189 -1.85 -16.05 -9.07
CA ASP A 189 -1.66 -17.27 -9.84
C ASP A 189 -1.54 -18.54 -8.96
N GLU A 190 -1.13 -19.66 -9.56
CA GLU A 190 -0.98 -20.96 -8.90
C GLU A 190 0.10 -20.99 -7.81
N THR A 191 0.97 -19.99 -7.73
CA THR A 191 2.03 -19.90 -6.69
C THR A 191 1.49 -19.41 -5.34
N TRP A 192 0.27 -18.86 -5.32
CA TRP A 192 -0.37 -18.37 -4.12
C TRP A 192 -1.05 -19.51 -3.34
N PRO A 193 -1.10 -19.43 -1.99
CA PRO A 193 -1.87 -20.38 -1.21
C PRO A 193 -3.36 -20.26 -1.51
N GLN A 194 -4.08 -21.38 -1.47
CA GLN A 194 -5.54 -21.41 -1.71
C GLN A 194 -6.33 -20.53 -0.72
N ASN A 195 -5.82 -20.39 0.51
CA ASN A 195 -6.41 -19.57 1.56
C ASN A 195 -5.39 -18.53 2.05
N LEU A 196 -5.82 -17.27 2.05
CA LEU A 196 -5.06 -16.13 2.52
C LEU A 196 -5.47 -15.80 3.95
N PRO A 197 -4.56 -15.87 4.94
CA PRO A 197 -4.84 -15.41 6.28
C PRO A 197 -5.06 -13.90 6.30
N VAL A 198 -6.03 -13.45 7.09
CA VAL A 198 -6.41 -12.05 7.28
C VAL A 198 -5.87 -11.57 8.62
N ARG A 199 -4.88 -10.69 8.58
CA ARG A 199 -4.20 -10.11 9.74
C ARG A 199 -4.66 -8.67 9.92
N CYS A 200 -5.41 -8.42 10.99
CA CYS A 200 -5.82 -7.08 11.35
C CYS A 200 -4.88 -6.58 12.45
N THR A 201 -4.01 -5.64 12.12
CA THR A 201 -3.09 -5.08 13.11
C THR A 201 -3.83 -4.05 13.95
N PRO A 202 -3.71 -4.07 15.29
CA PRO A 202 -4.19 -2.96 16.10
C PRO A 202 -3.39 -1.69 15.75
N VAL A 203 -3.97 -0.50 15.99
CA VAL A 203 -3.19 0.75 15.98
C VAL A 203 -2.13 0.60 17.08
N SER A 204 -0.88 0.39 16.72
CA SER A 204 0.21 0.62 17.66
C SER A 204 0.51 2.12 17.62
N PRO A 205 0.19 2.90 18.66
CA PRO A 205 0.74 4.25 18.74
C PRO A 205 2.26 4.11 18.81
N ALA A 206 2.97 4.81 17.92
CA ALA A 206 4.42 4.95 18.06
C ALA A 206 4.73 5.54 19.47
N PRO A 207 5.80 5.09 20.14
CA PRO A 207 6.17 5.55 21.48
C PRO A 207 6.54 7.04 21.52
#